data_AF-A0A916IHY2-F1
#
_entry.id   AF-A0A916IHY2-F1
#
_cell.length_a   1.000
_cell.length_b   1.000
_cell.length_c   1.000
_cell.angle_alpha   90.00
_cell.angle_beta   90.00
_cell.angle_gamma   90.00
#
_symmetry.space_group_name_H-M   'P 1'
#
loop_
_entity.id
_entity.type
_entity.pdbx_description
1 polymer ?
#
loop_
_entity_poly.entity_id
_entity_poly.type
_entity_poly.pdbx_seq_one_letter_code
_entity_poly.pdbx_strand_id
1 'polypeptide(L)'
;MEYQNDSTVQGVCIATRKTDGGAEMDLRLVEYWYKGQKRNERAHVVTVALGSKVIEVARREVRVDRVIHVSGKMRQIRWTSEDGKKQSRLVLEADTVARRDGGGVVNEHRFRGVLGRDPELRTTPGGQLVTDFSLALSEEIKGDDGSIKERTDWVDFVAWGKSAELVCKNALKGDVLLVRARIQQDTWEDRTTGEERSKLKFQADGVRVIGSGSRERVDRGPAPEREHSDDEAPAGVGAGASADDGEPPF
;
A
#
# COMPACT_ATOMS: atom_id res chain seq x y z
N MET A 1 14.22 1.10 -19.97
CA MET A 1 13.41 1.57 -18.81
C MET A 1 14.06 1.02 -17.56
N GLU A 2 14.44 1.84 -16.60
CA GLU A 2 14.99 1.38 -15.32
C GLU A 2 13.83 0.79 -14.48
N TYR A 3 13.82 -0.53 -14.26
CA TYR A 3 12.86 -1.16 -13.36
C TYR A 3 13.22 -0.78 -11.93
N GLN A 4 12.24 -0.31 -11.15
CA GLN A 4 12.46 0.06 -9.74
C GLN A 4 11.40 -0.60 -8.88
N ASN A 5 11.84 -1.47 -7.97
CA ASN A 5 11.02 -2.17 -6.97
C ASN A 5 11.94 -2.48 -5.79
N ASP A 6 12.59 -1.44 -5.27
CA ASP A 6 13.56 -1.59 -4.20
C ASP A 6 12.88 -1.35 -2.88
N SER A 7 13.07 -2.27 -1.95
CA SER A 7 12.47 -2.24 -0.63
C SER A 7 13.54 -2.47 0.41
N THR A 8 13.56 -1.62 1.43
CA THR A 8 14.45 -1.73 2.57
C THR A 8 13.62 -1.64 3.83
N VAL A 9 13.70 -2.69 4.64
CA VAL A 9 13.00 -2.76 5.92
C VAL A 9 13.95 -3.15 7.02
N GLN A 10 13.68 -2.67 8.22
CA GLN A 10 14.36 -3.07 9.43
C GLN A 10 13.33 -3.23 10.54
N GLY A 11 13.27 -4.44 11.09
CA GLY A 11 12.28 -4.80 12.10
C GLY A 11 12.77 -5.95 12.96
N VAL A 12 11.99 -6.27 13.99
CA VAL A 12 12.25 -7.41 14.86
C VAL A 12 11.74 -8.66 14.18
N CYS A 13 12.59 -9.69 14.03
CA CYS A 13 12.12 -11.00 13.58
C CYS A 13 11.24 -11.62 14.65
N ILE A 14 9.99 -11.93 14.31
CA ILE A 14 9.01 -12.50 15.24
C ILE A 14 8.69 -13.96 14.94
N ALA A 15 8.97 -14.42 13.71
CA ALA A 15 8.77 -15.80 13.31
C ALA A 15 9.72 -16.18 12.17
N THR A 16 10.08 -17.46 12.10
CA THR A 16 10.82 -18.06 10.98
C THR A 16 10.19 -19.41 10.64
N ARG A 17 10.08 -19.74 9.36
CA ARG A 17 9.51 -21.00 8.88
C ARG A 17 10.29 -21.50 7.67
N LYS A 18 10.42 -22.82 7.53
CA LYS A 18 10.95 -23.43 6.32
C LYS A 18 9.87 -23.45 5.24
N THR A 19 10.27 -23.33 3.99
CA THR A 19 9.39 -23.44 2.83
C THR A 19 10.03 -24.32 1.78
N ASP A 20 9.22 -24.80 0.83
CA ASP A 20 9.75 -25.50 -0.34
C ASP A 20 10.60 -24.53 -1.16
N GLY A 21 11.91 -24.80 -1.23
CA GLY A 21 12.87 -23.96 -1.94
C GLY A 21 13.53 -22.85 -1.10
N GLY A 22 13.27 -22.75 0.22
CA GLY A 22 13.94 -21.75 1.05
C GLY A 22 13.43 -21.66 2.48
N ALA A 23 13.27 -20.42 2.95
CA ALA A 23 12.62 -20.12 4.22
C ALA A 23 11.87 -18.80 4.11
N GLU A 24 10.98 -18.55 5.07
CA GLU A 24 10.38 -17.25 5.28
C GLU A 24 10.61 -16.80 6.71
N MET A 25 10.60 -15.49 6.92
CA MET A 25 10.53 -14.90 8.24
C MET A 25 9.53 -13.76 8.26
N ASP A 26 8.94 -13.49 9.42
CA ASP A 26 8.09 -12.33 9.61
C ASP A 26 8.86 -11.29 10.42
N LEU A 27 8.89 -10.07 9.89
CA LEU A 27 9.47 -8.91 10.56
C LEU A 27 8.35 -8.02 11.09
N ARG A 28 8.41 -7.67 12.37
CA ARG A 28 7.58 -6.65 12.98
C ARG A 28 8.30 -5.30 12.89
N LEU A 29 7.74 -4.40 12.10
CA LEU A 29 8.16 -3.01 12.00
C LEU A 29 7.28 -2.20 12.94
N VAL A 30 7.85 -1.42 13.86
CA VAL A 30 7.09 -0.60 14.80
C VAL A 30 7.36 0.87 14.56
N GLU A 31 6.32 1.59 14.14
CA GLU A 31 6.35 3.04 13.99
C GLU A 31 5.78 3.71 15.24
N TYR A 32 6.45 4.78 15.69
CA TYR A 32 6.03 5.55 16.84
C TYR A 32 5.70 6.99 16.42
N TRP A 33 4.62 7.54 16.95
CA TRP A 33 4.29 8.95 16.80
C TRP A 33 3.76 9.53 18.11
N TYR A 34 3.87 10.84 18.26
CA TYR A 34 3.45 11.55 19.46
C TYR A 34 2.20 12.37 19.17
N LYS A 35 1.23 12.33 20.10
CA LYS A 35 0.08 13.25 20.14
C LYS A 35 0.11 13.96 21.48
N GLY A 36 0.69 15.17 21.50
CA GLY A 36 1.07 15.83 22.76
C GLY A 36 2.17 15.02 23.46
N GLN A 37 1.96 14.71 24.76
CA GLN A 37 2.90 13.88 25.52
C GLN A 37 2.65 12.36 25.40
N LYS A 38 1.54 11.94 24.76
CA LYS A 38 1.22 10.53 24.58
C LYS A 38 1.98 9.95 23.39
N ARG A 39 2.82 8.95 23.65
CA ARG A 39 3.42 8.08 22.62
C ARG A 39 2.39 7.06 22.14
N ASN A 40 2.23 6.98 20.83
CA ASN A 40 1.42 5.97 20.16
C ASN A 40 2.34 5.07 19.34
N GLU A 41 1.89 3.85 19.08
CA GLU A 41 2.60 2.89 18.26
C GLU A 41 1.67 2.22 17.25
N ARG A 42 2.24 1.86 16.09
CA ARG A 42 1.59 1.03 15.08
C ARG A 42 2.62 0.03 14.61
N ALA A 43 2.23 -1.24 14.62
CA ALA A 43 3.07 -2.32 14.15
C ALA A 43 2.57 -2.84 12.80
N HIS A 44 3.52 -3.23 11.95
CA HIS A 44 3.27 -3.85 10.67
C HIS A 44 4.07 -5.14 10.60
N VAL A 45 3.46 -6.21 10.10
CA VAL A 45 4.15 -7.48 9.89
C VAL A 45 4.41 -7.67 8.41
N VAL A 46 5.68 -7.77 8.05
CA VAL A 46 6.13 -8.04 6.68
C VAL A 46 6.71 -9.43 6.62
N THR A 47 6.12 -10.28 5.78
CA THR A 47 6.74 -11.55 5.42
C THR A 47 7.89 -11.32 4.44
N VAL A 48 9.04 -11.88 4.79
CA VAL A 48 10.26 -11.88 3.98
C VAL A 48 10.52 -13.30 3.48
N ALA A 49 10.66 -13.45 2.17
CA ALA A 49 11.08 -14.70 1.53
C ALA A 49 12.60 -14.74 1.37
N LEU A 50 13.19 -15.84 1.84
CA LEU A 50 14.63 -16.09 1.86
C LEU A 50 14.98 -17.13 0.80
N GLY A 51 15.43 -16.65 -0.35
CA GLY A 51 15.88 -17.50 -1.45
C GLY A 51 17.30 -18.06 -1.24
N SER A 52 17.72 -18.91 -2.16
CA SER A 52 19.03 -19.58 -2.14
C SER A 52 20.23 -18.63 -2.00
N LYS A 53 20.13 -17.41 -2.51
CA LYS A 53 21.19 -16.38 -2.42
C LYS A 53 21.49 -15.92 -1.00
N VAL A 54 20.47 -15.88 -0.13
CA VAL A 54 20.58 -15.29 1.22
C VAL A 54 20.37 -16.31 2.34
N ILE A 55 19.92 -17.53 2.01
CA ILE A 55 19.51 -18.50 3.03
C ILE A 55 20.64 -18.89 3.98
N GLU A 56 21.87 -19.02 3.49
CA GLU A 56 23.03 -19.37 4.34
C GLU A 56 23.40 -18.24 5.30
N VAL A 57 23.32 -16.99 4.85
CA VAL A 57 23.51 -15.82 5.72
C VAL A 57 22.37 -15.75 6.75
N ALA A 58 21.12 -15.93 6.31
CA ALA A 58 19.96 -15.91 7.19
C ALA A 58 20.04 -16.98 8.28
N ARG A 59 20.49 -18.20 7.95
CA ARG A 59 20.70 -19.30 8.92
C ARG A 59 21.69 -18.92 10.03
N ARG A 60 22.69 -18.08 9.74
CA ARG A 60 23.66 -17.59 10.72
C ARG A 60 23.14 -16.41 11.54
N GLU A 61 22.53 -15.43 10.87
CA GLU A 61 22.27 -14.11 11.45
C GLU A 61 20.85 -13.95 12.02
N VAL A 62 19.84 -14.56 11.40
CA VAL A 62 18.42 -14.38 11.74
C VAL A 62 18.04 -15.25 12.93
N ARG A 63 17.52 -14.62 13.98
CA ARG A 63 16.85 -15.29 15.10
C ARG A 63 15.63 -14.46 15.48
N VAL A 64 14.62 -15.12 16.06
CA VAL A 64 13.50 -14.43 16.70
C VAL A 64 14.05 -13.48 17.78
N ASP A 65 13.35 -12.37 17.97
CA ASP A 65 13.69 -11.26 18.87
C ASP A 65 14.95 -10.45 18.50
N ARG A 66 15.51 -10.68 17.30
CA ARG A 66 16.60 -9.86 16.77
C ARG A 66 16.10 -8.83 15.77
N VAL A 67 16.76 -7.67 15.76
CA VAL A 67 16.59 -6.67 14.71
C VAL A 67 17.32 -7.14 13.46
N ILE A 68 16.57 -7.29 12.38
CA ILE A 68 17.06 -7.72 11.08
C ILE A 68 16.81 -6.60 10.07
N HIS A 69 17.85 -6.26 9.33
CA HIS A 69 17.80 -5.39 8.18
C HIS A 69 17.71 -6.24 6.91
N VAL A 70 16.78 -5.90 6.04
CA VAL A 70 16.54 -6.60 4.78
C VAL A 70 16.43 -5.58 3.67
N SER A 71 17.14 -5.82 2.58
CA SER A 71 16.86 -5.18 1.30
C SER A 71 16.44 -6.22 0.27
N GLY A 72 15.60 -5.81 -0.67
CA GLY A 72 15.09 -6.72 -1.70
C GLY A 72 13.95 -6.09 -2.50
N LYS A 73 13.07 -6.94 -3.01
CA LYS A 73 11.98 -6.55 -3.90
C LYS A 73 10.63 -7.03 -3.40
N MET A 74 9.59 -6.24 -3.58
CA MET A 74 8.23 -6.73 -3.27
C MET A 74 7.76 -7.69 -4.37
N ARG A 75 7.18 -8.80 -3.96
CA ARG A 75 6.69 -9.87 -4.84
C ARG A 75 5.30 -10.31 -4.47
N GLN A 76 4.47 -10.52 -5.48
CA GLN A 76 3.18 -11.17 -5.28
C GLN A 76 3.32 -12.67 -5.53
N ILE A 77 3.44 -13.44 -4.44
CA ILE A 77 3.36 -14.90 -4.51
C ILE A 77 1.90 -15.28 -4.74
N ARG A 78 1.67 -16.17 -5.70
CA ARG A 78 0.35 -16.67 -6.07
C ARG A 78 0.34 -18.18 -5.96
N TRP A 79 -0.72 -18.74 -5.40
CA TRP A 79 -0.92 -20.17 -5.28
C TRP A 79 -2.40 -20.50 -5.39
N THR A 80 -2.71 -21.78 -5.54
CA THR A 80 -4.08 -22.28 -5.49
C THR A 80 -4.23 -23.02 -4.17
N SER A 81 -5.22 -22.67 -3.36
CA SER A 81 -5.53 -23.39 -2.12
C SER A 81 -6.06 -24.80 -2.43
N GLU A 82 -6.12 -25.67 -1.42
CA GLU A 82 -6.67 -27.02 -1.56
C GLU A 82 -8.10 -27.01 -2.16
N ASP A 83 -8.92 -26.03 -1.77
CA ASP A 83 -10.27 -25.79 -2.32
C ASP A 83 -10.30 -25.27 -3.78
N GLY A 84 -9.17 -25.22 -4.48
CA GLY A 84 -9.08 -24.72 -5.86
C GLY A 84 -9.15 -23.19 -6.00
N LYS A 85 -9.24 -22.44 -4.90
CA LYS A 85 -9.32 -20.96 -4.93
C LYS A 85 -7.93 -20.38 -5.18
N LYS A 86 -7.83 -19.44 -6.12
CA LYS A 86 -6.60 -18.66 -6.34
C LYS A 86 -6.37 -17.72 -5.16
N GLN A 87 -5.18 -17.78 -4.60
CA GLN A 87 -4.72 -16.97 -3.48
C GLN A 87 -3.47 -16.20 -3.88
N SER A 88 -3.23 -15.10 -3.19
CA SER A 88 -1.98 -14.37 -3.34
C SER A 88 -1.61 -13.62 -2.07
N ARG A 89 -0.31 -13.40 -1.88
CA ARG A 89 0.24 -12.61 -0.79
C ARG A 89 1.43 -11.82 -1.29
N LEU A 90 1.55 -10.59 -0.80
CA LEU A 90 2.73 -9.78 -1.03
C LEU A 90 3.82 -10.14 -0.01
N VAL A 91 5.04 -10.41 -0.48
CA VAL A 91 6.22 -10.68 0.35
C VAL A 91 7.38 -9.79 -0.08
N LEU A 92 8.32 -9.56 0.82
CA LEU A 92 9.63 -9.02 0.49
C LEU A 92 10.57 -10.16 0.12
N GLU A 93 10.88 -10.34 -1.15
CA GLU A 93 11.93 -11.26 -1.60
C GLU A 93 13.29 -10.62 -1.29
N ALA A 94 14.05 -11.24 -0.38
CA ALA A 94 15.29 -10.67 0.11
C ALA A 94 16.46 -10.86 -0.85
N ASP A 95 17.11 -9.75 -1.22
CA ASP A 95 18.41 -9.73 -1.89
C ASP A 95 19.55 -9.69 -0.86
N THR A 96 19.34 -9.02 0.28
CA THR A 96 20.29 -9.00 1.41
C THR A 96 19.57 -9.17 2.74
N VAL A 97 20.25 -9.80 3.69
CA VAL A 97 19.80 -9.95 5.08
C VAL A 97 20.99 -9.74 6.00
N ALA A 98 20.84 -8.89 7.00
CA ALA A 98 21.87 -8.65 8.01
C ALA A 98 21.25 -8.46 9.39
N ARG A 99 21.88 -9.05 10.41
CA ARG A 99 21.63 -8.66 11.79
C ARG A 99 22.07 -7.19 11.97
N ARG A 100 21.30 -6.43 12.74
CA ARG A 100 21.71 -5.10 13.22
C ARG A 100 21.69 -5.06 14.74
N ASP A 101 22.78 -4.58 15.32
CA ASP A 101 22.88 -4.30 16.75
C ASP A 101 22.48 -2.84 16.98
N GLY A 102 21.27 -2.63 17.52
CA GLY A 102 20.70 -1.29 17.68
C GLY A 102 20.33 -0.61 16.35
N GLY A 103 19.59 0.48 16.45
CA GLY A 103 19.09 1.26 15.31
C GLY A 103 17.56 1.34 15.25
N GLY A 104 17.05 2.40 14.61
CA GLY A 104 15.62 2.63 14.44
C GLY A 104 14.96 1.67 13.46
N VAL A 105 13.64 1.78 13.30
CA VAL A 105 12.89 1.05 12.27
C VAL A 105 13.14 1.71 10.92
N VAL A 106 13.39 0.90 9.90
CA VAL A 106 13.45 1.32 8.50
C VAL A 106 12.23 0.74 7.81
N ASN A 107 11.51 1.59 7.10
CA ASN A 107 10.36 1.22 6.29
C ASN A 107 10.43 2.11 5.05
N GLU A 108 11.08 1.64 3.99
CA GLU A 108 11.23 2.44 2.79
C GLU A 108 11.10 1.57 1.55
N HIS A 109 10.20 1.97 0.67
CA HIS A 109 9.93 1.26 -0.57
C HIS A 109 9.90 2.27 -1.72
N ARG A 110 10.53 1.89 -2.83
CA ARG A 110 10.61 2.71 -4.05
C ARG A 110 10.14 1.88 -5.23
N PHE A 111 9.14 2.39 -5.94
CA PHE A 111 8.50 1.71 -7.04
C PHE A 111 8.49 2.56 -8.29
N ARG A 112 8.64 1.90 -9.43
CA ARG A 112 8.30 2.42 -10.74
C ARG A 112 7.30 1.46 -11.38
N GLY A 113 6.08 1.91 -11.57
CA GLY A 113 5.00 1.07 -12.08
C GLY A 113 4.03 1.82 -12.97
N VAL A 114 3.24 1.05 -13.71
CA VAL A 114 2.18 1.56 -14.60
C VAL A 114 0.86 1.60 -13.84
N LEU A 115 0.18 2.73 -13.86
CA LEU A 115 -1.10 2.90 -13.18
C LEU A 115 -2.19 2.04 -13.84
N GLY A 116 -2.82 1.15 -13.06
CA GLY A 116 -3.79 0.17 -13.59
C GLY A 116 -5.17 0.71 -13.95
N ARG A 117 -5.57 1.78 -13.27
CA ARG A 117 -6.88 2.42 -13.43
C ARG A 117 -6.78 3.90 -13.07
N ASP A 118 -7.76 4.67 -13.52
CA ASP A 118 -7.83 6.08 -13.13
C ASP A 118 -7.92 6.19 -11.59
N PRO A 119 -7.12 7.07 -10.98
CA PRO A 119 -7.16 7.29 -9.55
C PRO A 119 -8.45 8.02 -9.16
N GLU A 120 -9.04 7.61 -8.04
CA GLU A 120 -10.26 8.21 -7.49
C GLU A 120 -9.92 8.96 -6.20
N LEU A 121 -10.19 10.26 -6.17
CA LEU A 121 -10.08 11.07 -4.96
C LEU A 121 -11.35 10.94 -4.13
N ARG A 122 -11.20 10.61 -2.85
CA ARG A 122 -12.29 10.57 -1.88
C ARG A 122 -11.92 11.38 -0.64
N THR A 123 -12.95 11.81 0.08
CA THR A 123 -12.80 12.47 1.39
C THR A 123 -13.22 11.49 2.47
N THR A 124 -12.38 11.31 3.48
CA THR A 124 -12.73 10.50 4.66
C THR A 124 -13.75 11.23 5.55
N PRO A 125 -14.45 10.52 6.47
CA PRO A 125 -15.34 11.16 7.44
C PRO A 125 -14.65 12.24 8.30
N GLY A 126 -13.34 12.12 8.50
CA GLY A 126 -12.52 13.12 9.19
C GLY A 126 -12.06 14.30 8.31
N GLY A 127 -12.60 14.45 7.11
CA GLY A 127 -12.27 15.54 6.18
C GLY A 127 -10.95 15.41 5.43
N GLN A 128 -10.19 14.33 5.67
CA GLN A 128 -8.91 14.13 4.96
C GLN A 128 -9.13 13.54 3.57
N LEU A 129 -8.45 14.12 2.59
CA LEU A 129 -8.39 13.60 1.22
C LEU A 129 -7.51 12.36 1.13
N VAL A 130 -7.96 11.40 0.34
CA VAL A 130 -7.27 10.13 0.11
C VAL A 130 -7.52 9.61 -1.29
N THR A 131 -6.51 8.99 -1.87
CA THR A 131 -6.58 8.37 -3.20
C THR A 131 -5.97 6.98 -3.12
N ASP A 132 -6.78 5.98 -3.44
CA ASP A 132 -6.36 4.58 -3.55
C ASP A 132 -6.03 4.28 -5.01
N PHE A 133 -4.84 3.75 -5.28
CA PHE A 133 -4.38 3.43 -6.64
C PHE A 133 -3.53 2.16 -6.65
N SER A 134 -3.42 1.52 -7.82
CA SER A 134 -2.68 0.26 -7.98
C SER A 134 -1.72 0.37 -9.15
N LEU A 135 -0.47 -0.07 -8.94
CA LEU A 135 0.56 -0.09 -9.97
C LEU A 135 0.86 -1.52 -10.42
N ALA A 136 0.95 -1.70 -11.72
CA ALA A 136 1.55 -2.86 -12.35
C ALA A 136 3.08 -2.71 -12.35
N LEU A 137 3.76 -3.63 -11.66
CA LEU A 137 5.21 -3.78 -11.65
C LEU A 137 5.58 -4.95 -12.56
N SER A 138 5.92 -4.65 -13.81
CA SER A 138 6.33 -5.66 -14.79
C SER A 138 7.84 -5.84 -14.82
N GLU A 139 8.29 -7.09 -14.88
CA GLU A 139 9.67 -7.46 -15.19
C GLU A 139 9.71 -8.60 -16.20
N GLU A 140 10.82 -8.67 -16.94
CA GLU A 140 11.14 -9.81 -17.80
C GLU A 140 11.91 -10.88 -17.02
N ILE A 141 11.45 -12.12 -17.15
CA ILE A 141 12.02 -13.29 -16.48
C ILE A 141 12.43 -14.27 -17.53
N LYS A 142 13.69 -14.71 -17.45
CA LYS A 142 14.17 -15.84 -18.25
C LYS A 142 13.74 -17.15 -17.58
N GLY A 143 12.94 -17.95 -18.28
CA GLY A 143 12.59 -19.31 -17.88
C GLY A 143 13.74 -20.29 -18.09
N ASP A 144 13.62 -21.48 -17.50
CA ASP A 144 14.63 -22.54 -17.58
C ASP A 144 14.82 -23.06 -19.01
N ASP A 145 13.77 -22.95 -19.84
CA ASP A 145 13.78 -23.27 -21.28
C ASP A 145 14.43 -22.16 -22.14
N GLY A 146 14.93 -21.09 -21.51
CA GLY A 146 15.51 -19.93 -22.17
C GLY A 146 14.48 -18.93 -22.72
N SER A 147 13.18 -19.18 -22.58
CA SER A 147 12.13 -18.24 -22.96
C SER A 147 12.13 -17.00 -22.05
N ILE A 148 11.78 -15.83 -22.60
CA ILE A 148 11.55 -14.63 -21.79
C ILE A 148 10.04 -14.52 -21.56
N LYS A 149 9.64 -14.48 -20.29
CA LYS A 149 8.25 -14.30 -19.85
C LYS A 149 8.14 -13.00 -19.07
N GLU A 150 7.12 -12.22 -19.35
CA GLU A 150 6.79 -11.06 -18.53
C GLU A 150 6.01 -11.52 -17.29
N ARG A 151 6.40 -11.03 -16.11
CA ARG A 151 5.64 -11.16 -14.88
C ARG A 151 5.23 -9.78 -14.40
N THR A 152 3.95 -9.63 -14.10
CA THR A 152 3.39 -8.40 -13.52
C THR A 152 2.91 -8.66 -12.10
N ASP A 153 3.46 -7.91 -11.15
CA ASP A 153 2.98 -7.86 -9.77
C ASP A 153 2.12 -6.61 -9.58
N TRP A 154 0.94 -6.78 -8.98
CA TRP A 154 0.02 -5.67 -8.70
C TRP A 154 0.20 -5.23 -7.25
N VAL A 155 0.50 -3.94 -7.06
CA VAL A 155 0.77 -3.37 -5.73
C VAL A 155 -0.16 -2.19 -5.47
N ASP A 156 -0.82 -2.23 -4.31
CA ASP A 156 -1.80 -1.23 -3.91
C ASP A 156 -1.17 -0.14 -3.04
N PHE A 157 -1.50 1.10 -3.35
CA PHE A 157 -1.02 2.30 -2.71
C PHE A 157 -2.17 3.16 -2.20
N VAL A 158 -1.88 3.90 -1.13
CA VAL A 158 -2.78 4.91 -0.56
C VAL A 158 -2.00 6.21 -0.41
N ALA A 159 -2.43 7.25 -1.12
CA ALA A 159 -1.91 8.61 -0.95
C ALA A 159 -2.90 9.44 -0.11
N TRP A 160 -2.37 10.34 0.72
CA TRP A 160 -3.17 11.21 1.61
C TRP A 160 -2.88 12.69 1.35
N GLY A 161 -3.86 13.55 1.63
CA GLY A 161 -3.74 15.00 1.56
C GLY A 161 -3.23 15.49 0.19
N LYS A 162 -2.18 16.31 0.19
CA LYS A 162 -1.58 16.86 -1.05
C LYS A 162 -1.12 15.78 -2.04
N SER A 163 -0.62 14.64 -1.55
CA SER A 163 -0.23 13.53 -2.42
C SER A 163 -1.45 12.90 -3.10
N ALA A 164 -2.58 12.81 -2.40
CA ALA A 164 -3.84 12.29 -2.97
C ALA A 164 -4.32 13.19 -4.12
N GLU A 165 -4.39 14.50 -3.86
CA GLU A 165 -4.75 15.50 -4.88
C GLU A 165 -3.82 15.44 -6.10
N LEU A 166 -2.50 15.37 -5.86
CA LEU A 166 -1.49 15.33 -6.93
C LEU A 166 -1.67 14.11 -7.83
N VAL A 167 -1.86 12.92 -7.24
CA VAL A 167 -2.09 11.69 -7.99
C VAL A 167 -3.37 11.82 -8.81
N CYS A 168 -4.48 12.22 -8.18
CA CYS A 168 -5.77 12.28 -8.85
C CYS A 168 -5.84 13.32 -9.97
N LYS A 169 -5.16 14.46 -9.79
CA LYS A 169 -5.14 15.56 -10.77
C LYS A 169 -4.23 15.28 -11.97
N ASN A 170 -3.11 14.60 -11.74
CA ASN A 170 -2.03 14.54 -12.72
C ASN A 170 -1.78 13.16 -13.34
N ALA A 171 -2.38 12.09 -12.80
CA ALA A 171 -2.21 10.74 -13.31
C ALA A 171 -3.49 10.16 -13.91
N LEU A 172 -3.35 9.40 -14.99
CA LEU A 172 -4.38 8.62 -15.65
C LEU A 172 -3.94 7.16 -15.79
N LYS A 173 -4.90 6.25 -16.02
CA LYS A 173 -4.59 4.86 -16.33
C LYS A 173 -3.54 4.77 -17.43
N GLY A 174 -2.51 3.96 -17.19
CA GLY A 174 -1.40 3.75 -18.11
C GLY A 174 -0.21 4.69 -17.91
N ASP A 175 -0.33 5.72 -17.07
CA ASP A 175 0.82 6.55 -16.72
C ASP A 175 1.84 5.78 -15.90
N VAL A 176 3.11 6.09 -16.12
CA VAL A 176 4.21 5.56 -15.29
C VAL A 176 4.40 6.48 -14.10
N LEU A 177 4.37 5.90 -12.90
CA LEU A 177 4.56 6.61 -11.63
C LEU A 177 5.84 6.11 -10.95
N LEU A 178 6.63 7.06 -10.43
CA LEU A 178 7.63 6.79 -9.39
C LEU A 178 7.01 7.07 -8.03
N VAL A 179 7.07 6.09 -7.12
CA VAL A 179 6.48 6.17 -5.80
C VAL A 179 7.51 5.85 -4.73
N ARG A 180 7.66 6.75 -3.76
CA ARG A 180 8.29 6.45 -2.47
C ARG A 180 7.20 6.21 -1.44
N ALA A 181 7.30 5.13 -0.70
CA ALA A 181 6.26 4.70 0.22
C ALA A 181 6.79 3.97 1.45
N ARG A 182 5.87 3.78 2.40
CA ARG A 182 5.99 2.93 3.59
C ARG A 182 4.95 1.82 3.51
N ILE A 183 5.32 0.60 3.88
CA ILE A 183 4.35 -0.49 3.96
C ILE A 183 3.52 -0.36 5.23
N GLN A 184 2.23 -0.64 5.09
CA GLN A 184 1.26 -0.69 6.17
C GLN A 184 0.43 -1.95 6.07
N GLN A 185 0.05 -2.44 7.24
CA GLN A 185 -0.91 -3.53 7.38
C GLN A 185 -2.24 -2.94 7.81
N ASP A 186 -3.26 -3.19 7.00
CA ASP A 186 -4.66 -2.98 7.36
C ASP A 186 -5.22 -4.31 7.83
N THR A 187 -5.92 -4.30 8.96
CA THR A 187 -6.60 -5.46 9.54
C THR A 187 -8.09 -5.14 9.64
N TRP A 188 -8.94 -6.09 9.26
CA TRP A 188 -10.40 -5.95 9.35
C TRP A 188 -11.04 -7.31 9.59
N GLU A 189 -12.26 -7.32 10.12
CA GLU A 189 -13.06 -8.53 10.25
C GLU A 189 -13.81 -8.80 8.95
N ASP A 190 -13.69 -10.02 8.42
CA ASP A 190 -14.48 -10.47 7.30
C ASP A 190 -15.96 -10.53 7.69
N ARG A 191 -16.79 -9.71 7.05
CA ARG A 191 -18.22 -9.61 7.39
C ARG A 191 -19.01 -10.90 7.16
N THR A 192 -18.46 -11.83 6.35
CA THR A 192 -19.13 -13.09 6.02
C THR A 192 -18.69 -14.21 6.96
N THR A 193 -17.39 -14.29 7.23
CA THR A 193 -16.83 -15.40 8.02
C THR A 193 -16.56 -15.05 9.49
N GLY A 194 -16.55 -13.76 9.85
CA GLY A 194 -16.14 -13.27 11.17
C GLY A 194 -14.63 -13.41 11.42
N GLU A 195 -13.86 -13.82 10.42
CA GLU A 195 -12.42 -14.04 10.58
C GLU A 195 -11.64 -12.73 10.45
N GLU A 196 -10.62 -12.54 11.29
CA GLU A 196 -9.67 -11.45 11.12
C GLU A 196 -8.87 -11.63 9.82
N ARG A 197 -8.95 -10.64 8.94
CA ARG A 197 -8.19 -10.54 7.70
C ARG A 197 -7.20 -9.42 7.80
N SER A 198 -6.07 -9.57 7.12
CA SER A 198 -5.11 -8.49 6.95
C SER A 198 -4.61 -8.41 5.51
N LYS A 199 -4.23 -7.20 5.11
CA LYS A 199 -3.61 -6.93 3.81
C LYS A 199 -2.55 -5.86 3.93
N LEU A 200 -1.44 -6.11 3.25
CA LEU A 200 -0.38 -5.12 3.08
C LEU A 200 -0.74 -4.14 1.98
N LYS A 201 -0.55 -2.85 2.25
CA LYS A 201 -0.65 -1.73 1.31
C LYS A 201 0.53 -0.80 1.52
N PHE A 202 0.73 0.12 0.59
CA PHE A 202 1.79 1.12 0.68
C PHE A 202 1.22 2.52 0.87
N GLN A 203 1.52 3.16 2.00
CA GLN A 203 1.27 4.59 2.15
C GLN A 203 2.29 5.36 1.33
N ALA A 204 1.83 6.08 0.31
CA ALA A 204 2.69 6.88 -0.56
C ALA A 204 3.08 8.21 0.12
N ASP A 205 4.37 8.37 0.38
CA ASP A 205 4.96 9.59 0.94
C ASP A 205 5.42 10.57 -0.14
N GLY A 206 5.59 10.09 -1.38
CA GLY A 206 5.91 10.91 -2.53
C GLY A 206 5.59 10.20 -3.83
N VAL A 207 4.90 10.89 -4.73
CA VAL A 207 4.55 10.38 -6.06
C VAL A 207 5.04 11.37 -7.11
N ARG A 208 5.72 10.87 -8.13
CA ARG A 208 6.06 11.61 -9.34
C ARG A 208 5.46 10.89 -10.55
N VAL A 209 4.63 11.61 -11.29
CA VAL A 209 4.13 11.14 -12.59
C VAL A 209 5.25 11.37 -13.62
N ILE A 210 5.63 10.32 -14.33
CA ILE A 210 6.62 10.38 -15.42
C ILE A 210 5.91 10.63 -16.76
N GLY A 211 4.64 10.22 -16.87
CA GLY A 211 3.80 10.35 -18.06
C GLY A 211 3.51 9.00 -18.71
N SER A 212 2.61 9.02 -19.69
CA SER A 212 2.30 7.83 -20.48
C SER A 212 3.42 7.56 -21.47
N GLY A 213 3.89 6.31 -21.57
CA GLY A 213 4.94 5.95 -22.51
C GLY A 213 4.53 6.05 -23.99
N SER A 214 3.25 6.30 -24.32
CA SER A 214 2.75 6.22 -25.71
C SER A 214 1.37 6.86 -26.00
N ARG A 215 0.86 7.81 -25.20
CA ARG A 215 -0.40 8.51 -25.53
C ARG A 215 -0.30 10.01 -25.29
N GLU A 216 -0.64 10.75 -26.33
CA GLU A 216 -0.96 12.18 -26.27
C GLU A 216 -2.04 12.37 -25.21
N ARG A 217 -1.76 13.19 -24.20
CA ARG A 217 -2.67 13.48 -23.09
C ARG A 217 -3.84 14.28 -23.67
N VAL A 218 -4.96 13.62 -23.91
CA VAL A 218 -6.22 14.33 -24.18
C VAL A 218 -6.53 15.11 -22.91
N ASP A 219 -6.46 16.44 -23.00
CA ASP A 219 -6.70 17.32 -21.86
C ASP A 219 -8.06 16.99 -21.25
N ARG A 220 -8.04 16.43 -20.05
CA ARG A 220 -9.21 16.36 -19.19
C ARG A 220 -9.52 17.82 -18.84
N GLY A 221 -10.48 18.40 -19.57
CA GLY A 221 -11.06 19.70 -19.23
C GLY A 221 -11.46 19.74 -17.76
N PRO A 222 -11.51 20.93 -17.14
CA PRO A 222 -11.77 21.07 -15.72
C PRO A 222 -13.01 20.26 -15.32
N ALA A 223 -12.89 19.53 -14.21
CA ALA A 223 -14.03 18.84 -13.61
C ALA A 223 -15.17 19.86 -13.42
N PRO A 224 -16.44 19.50 -13.69
CA PRO A 224 -17.54 20.45 -13.55
C PRO A 224 -17.55 20.94 -12.11
N GLU A 225 -17.31 22.25 -11.95
CA GLU A 225 -17.61 22.96 -10.73
C GLU A 225 -19.10 22.73 -10.47
N ARG A 226 -19.42 22.12 -9.32
CA ARG A 226 -20.80 22.08 -8.86
C ARG A 226 -21.16 23.53 -8.54
N GLU A 227 -21.80 24.20 -9.49
CA GLU A 227 -22.48 25.46 -9.28
C GLU A 227 -23.45 25.25 -8.11
N HIS A 228 -23.08 25.78 -6.94
CA HIS A 228 -24.06 26.06 -5.90
C HIS A 228 -24.92 27.18 -6.45
N SER A 229 -26.09 26.83 -6.96
CA SER A 229 -27.17 27.77 -7.18
C SER A 229 -27.63 28.26 -5.80
N ASP A 230 -27.12 29.42 -5.39
CA ASP A 230 -27.74 30.23 -4.36
C ASP A 230 -29.06 30.75 -4.93
N ASP A 231 -30.14 30.00 -4.68
CA ASP A 231 -31.51 30.45 -4.94
C ASP A 231 -31.92 31.35 -3.76
N GLU A 232 -31.71 32.64 -3.94
CA GLU A 232 -32.19 33.72 -3.09
C GLU A 232 -33.68 33.92 -3.36
N ALA A 233 -34.54 33.57 -2.38
CA ALA A 233 -35.95 33.93 -2.37
C ALA A 233 -36.29 34.82 -1.15
N PRO A 234 -37.19 35.80 -1.32
CA PRO A 234 -37.21 37.03 -0.52
C PRO A 234 -37.99 36.92 0.80
N ALA A 235 -37.69 37.86 1.70
CA ALA A 235 -38.32 38.05 3.00
C ALA A 235 -39.80 38.50 2.93
N GLY A 236 -40.64 38.00 3.85
CA GLY A 236 -41.95 38.60 4.12
C GLY A 236 -42.94 37.83 5.02
N VAL A 237 -42.78 37.98 6.34
CA VAL A 237 -43.82 38.13 7.40
C VAL A 237 -44.89 37.04 7.65
N GLY A 238 -44.98 36.57 8.92
CA GLY A 238 -46.30 36.36 9.57
C GLY A 238 -46.48 35.13 10.49
N ALA A 239 -46.31 35.34 11.81
CA ALA A 239 -46.96 34.75 12.99
C ALA A 239 -47.68 33.36 12.98
N GLY A 240 -47.42 32.54 14.01
CA GLY A 240 -48.47 31.76 14.70
C GLY A 240 -48.18 30.31 15.12
N ALA A 241 -47.85 30.13 16.40
CA ALA A 241 -48.32 29.10 17.36
C ALA A 241 -48.22 27.57 17.12
N SER A 242 -47.55 26.94 18.11
CA SER A 242 -47.93 25.71 18.86
C SER A 242 -47.59 24.30 18.35
N ALA A 243 -46.72 23.66 19.16
CA ALA A 243 -46.82 22.35 19.81
C ALA A 243 -46.65 21.02 19.03
N ASP A 244 -45.75 20.21 19.60
CA ASP A 244 -45.90 18.78 19.95
C ASP A 244 -45.04 17.73 19.21
N ASP A 245 -44.14 17.15 20.01
CA ASP A 245 -43.72 15.74 20.14
C ASP A 245 -43.35 14.86 18.93
N GLY A 246 -42.18 14.22 19.03
CA GLY A 246 -41.87 13.00 18.27
C GLY A 246 -40.39 12.66 18.12
N GLU A 247 -39.74 12.21 19.19
CA GLU A 247 -38.41 11.57 19.20
C GLU A 247 -38.43 10.22 18.41
N PRO A 248 -37.46 9.92 17.53
CA PRO A 248 -37.33 8.58 16.94
C PRO A 248 -36.34 7.70 17.71
N PRO A 249 -36.61 6.38 17.83
CA PRO A 249 -35.88 5.47 18.70
C PRO A 249 -34.54 4.99 18.12
N PHE A 250 -33.72 4.54 19.07
CA PHE A 250 -32.37 3.96 19.04
C PHE A 250 -32.01 3.02 17.89
#